data_AF-A0A0W8E9J4-F1
#
_entry.id   AF-A0A0W8E9J4-F1
#
_cell.length_a   1.000
_cell.length_b   1.000
_cell.length_c   1.000
_cell.angle_alpha   90.00
_cell.angle_beta   90.00
_cell.angle_gamma   90.00
#
_symmetry.space_group_name_H-M   'P 1'
#
loop_
_entity.id
_entity.type
_entity.pdbx_description
1 polymer ?
#
loop_
_entity_poly.entity_id
_entity_poly.type
_entity_poly.pdbx_seq_one_letter_code
_entity_poly.pdbx_strand_id
1 'polypeptide(L)'
;MARTWSKQEGDLKMLEALYRHKFLRGKVLTKISGYEERKGHDRISALKRQGLIATEPLVRPDRIGKRVVNKKVAAIYYLTLKGVATTKKLIYEEQMNGSERSRKPNDDEKERAYRVSLLMENLIDMYDSFGSPTGFKALQGIPNFIAMDLVYGNNLIFFGKSGPNMKQKITTECHALQERINAINTLILTADERRRTNFVDYSIEHYGQTERILAQDDYMGIRYLLDSNQDFKNLFVNKEIQIEELEKPYDGCYYIIDGELANIYDVVGMPPKILRRVKRTNGKVYLLVSNDKERKTLYKHYPEYQDNENIVVYEVGREILLNPNTFTLIEEPLQGDDQWANALQDFAYQNTRGDDVSL
;
A
#
# COMPACT_ATOMS: atom_id res chain seq x y z
N MET A 1 -11.72 -36.46 23.26
CA MET A 1 -10.99 -35.38 23.97
C MET A 1 -10.65 -34.29 22.98
N ALA A 2 -11.25 -33.10 23.11
CA ALA A 2 -10.94 -31.97 22.25
C ALA A 2 -9.54 -31.43 22.63
N ARG A 3 -8.59 -31.46 21.70
CA ARG A 3 -7.28 -30.80 21.88
C ARG A 3 -7.51 -29.31 22.12
N THR A 4 -7.38 -28.88 23.36
CA THR A 4 -7.33 -27.48 23.75
C THR A 4 -6.18 -26.82 23.01
N TRP A 5 -6.42 -25.63 22.46
CA TRP A 5 -5.38 -24.83 21.84
C TRP A 5 -4.21 -24.62 22.81
N SER A 6 -2.99 -24.87 22.37
CA SER A 6 -1.82 -24.26 23.01
C SER A 6 -1.50 -22.96 22.28
N LYS A 7 -1.34 -21.88 23.07
CA LYS A 7 -0.93 -20.56 22.59
C LYS A 7 0.40 -20.70 21.85
N GLN A 8 0.43 -20.30 20.58
CA GLN A 8 1.66 -20.25 19.79
C GLN A 8 1.77 -18.85 19.16
N GLU A 9 2.98 -18.31 19.09
CA GLU A 9 3.23 -16.95 18.60
C GLU A 9 2.66 -16.73 17.20
N GLY A 10 2.90 -17.66 16.27
CA GLY A 10 2.38 -17.54 14.91
C GLY A 10 0.85 -17.52 14.82
N ASP A 11 0.15 -18.17 15.77
CA ASP A 11 -1.31 -18.12 15.83
C ASP A 11 -1.81 -16.75 16.31
N LEU A 12 -1.10 -16.12 17.25
CA LEU A 12 -1.40 -14.77 17.70
C LEU A 12 -1.20 -13.77 16.56
N LYS A 13 -0.11 -13.88 15.79
CA LYS A 13 0.12 -13.07 14.59
C LYS A 13 -1.01 -13.19 13.57
N MET A 14 -1.55 -14.40 13.34
CA MET A 14 -2.72 -14.58 12.46
C MET A 14 -3.98 -13.89 13.00
N LEU A 15 -4.24 -13.99 14.30
CA LEU A 15 -5.40 -13.35 14.94
C LEU A 15 -5.29 -11.83 14.90
N GLU A 16 -4.10 -11.30 15.20
CA GLU A 16 -3.78 -9.88 15.12
C GLU A 16 -3.98 -9.34 13.70
N ALA A 17 -3.45 -10.05 12.69
CA ALA A 17 -3.61 -9.68 11.29
C ALA A 17 -5.09 -9.58 10.88
N LEU A 18 -5.91 -10.54 11.31
CA LEU A 18 -7.36 -10.51 11.07
C LEU A 18 -8.08 -9.43 11.89
N TYR A 19 -7.55 -9.04 13.04
CA TYR A 19 -8.08 -7.92 13.81
C TYR A 19 -7.82 -6.58 13.12
N ARG A 20 -6.57 -6.37 12.66
CA ARG A 20 -6.09 -5.16 11.98
C ARG A 20 -6.74 -4.97 10.61
N HIS A 21 -6.77 -6.03 9.79
CA HIS A 21 -7.20 -5.97 8.39
C HIS A 21 -8.61 -6.54 8.13
N LYS A 22 -9.29 -7.05 9.17
CA LYS A 22 -10.63 -7.69 9.14
C LYS A 22 -10.70 -9.02 8.38
N PHE A 23 -10.20 -9.04 7.14
CA PHE A 23 -10.41 -10.13 6.18
C PHE A 23 -9.12 -10.43 5.41
N LEU A 24 -8.64 -11.68 5.46
CA LEU A 24 -7.41 -12.08 4.74
C LEU A 24 -7.50 -13.50 4.17
N ARG A 25 -6.70 -13.80 3.14
CA ARG A 25 -6.54 -15.16 2.60
C ARG A 25 -5.67 -16.02 3.51
N GLY A 26 -5.95 -17.31 3.54
CA GLY A 26 -5.18 -18.27 4.35
C GLY A 26 -3.68 -18.33 4.00
N LYS A 27 -3.32 -18.14 2.73
CA LYS A 27 -1.91 -18.12 2.29
C LYS A 27 -1.13 -16.96 2.93
N VAL A 28 -1.74 -15.78 3.00
CA VAL A 28 -1.13 -14.60 3.65
C VAL A 28 -1.02 -14.81 5.15
N LEU A 29 -2.06 -15.30 5.81
CA LEU A 29 -2.02 -15.61 7.24
C LEU A 29 -0.90 -16.59 7.58
N THR A 30 -0.70 -17.59 6.71
CA THR A 30 0.40 -18.55 6.85
C THR A 30 1.76 -17.87 6.76
N LYS A 31 1.97 -17.01 5.75
CA LYS A 31 3.22 -16.25 5.63
C LYS A 31 3.48 -15.33 6.84
N ILE A 32 2.47 -14.57 7.29
CA ILE A 32 2.56 -13.67 8.46
C ILE A 32 2.93 -14.44 9.73
N SER A 33 2.45 -15.67 9.87
CA SER A 33 2.73 -16.48 11.06
C SER A 33 4.19 -16.96 11.17
N GLY A 34 4.97 -16.86 10.09
CA GLY A 34 6.33 -17.41 10.01
C GLY A 34 6.39 -18.95 9.95
N TYR A 35 5.25 -19.63 9.87
CA TYR A 35 5.22 -21.08 9.68
C TYR A 35 5.46 -21.47 8.23
N GLU A 36 6.06 -22.66 8.04
CA GLU A 36 6.00 -23.37 6.77
C GLU A 36 4.54 -23.58 6.33
N GLU A 37 4.29 -23.55 5.01
CA GLU A 37 2.96 -23.51 4.42
C GLU A 37 2.00 -24.58 4.96
N ARG A 38 2.45 -25.85 5.01
CA ARG A 38 1.65 -26.96 5.51
C ARG A 38 1.25 -26.76 6.98
N LYS A 39 2.23 -26.40 7.82
CA LYS A 39 2.00 -26.17 9.25
C LYS A 39 1.07 -24.98 9.48
N GLY A 40 1.24 -23.89 8.73
CA GLY A 40 0.36 -22.73 8.81
C GLY A 40 -1.09 -23.06 8.47
N HIS A 41 -1.34 -23.87 7.43
CA HIS A 41 -2.69 -24.34 7.10
C HIS A 41 -3.30 -25.26 8.17
N ASP A 42 -2.49 -26.10 8.81
CA ASP A 42 -2.92 -26.91 9.96
C ASP A 42 -3.31 -26.03 11.16
N ARG A 43 -2.53 -24.97 11.44
CA ARG A 43 -2.84 -23.99 12.49
C ARG A 43 -4.12 -23.21 12.20
N ILE A 44 -4.31 -22.73 10.97
CA ILE A 44 -5.57 -22.10 10.52
C ILE A 44 -6.76 -23.05 10.76
N SER A 45 -6.61 -24.33 10.44
CA SER A 45 -7.65 -25.33 10.66
C SER A 45 -7.93 -25.58 12.15
N ALA A 46 -6.91 -25.48 13.02
CA ALA A 46 -7.09 -25.55 14.47
C ALA A 46 -7.84 -24.31 15.02
N LEU A 47 -7.45 -23.10 14.61
CA LEU A 47 -8.12 -21.85 14.98
C LEU A 47 -9.60 -21.86 14.56
N LYS A 48 -9.90 -22.41 13.36
CA LYS A 48 -11.28 -22.58 12.88
C LYS A 48 -12.07 -23.58 13.74
N ARG A 49 -11.49 -24.75 14.06
CA ARG A 49 -12.14 -25.77 14.91
C ARG A 49 -12.48 -25.24 16.30
N GLN A 50 -11.71 -24.30 16.82
CA GLN A 50 -11.93 -23.66 18.12
C GLN A 50 -12.92 -22.51 18.08
N GLY A 51 -13.41 -22.16 16.88
CA GLY A 51 -14.35 -21.08 16.65
C GLY A 51 -13.73 -19.70 16.84
N LEU A 52 -12.40 -19.54 16.75
CA LEU A 52 -11.74 -18.23 16.81
C LEU A 52 -11.84 -17.50 15.46
N ILE A 53 -11.77 -18.26 14.36
CA ILE A 53 -11.90 -17.73 13.01
C ILE A 53 -12.97 -18.50 12.23
N ALA A 54 -13.57 -17.83 11.25
CA ALA A 54 -14.47 -18.42 10.27
C ALA A 54 -13.96 -18.11 8.86
N THR A 55 -14.58 -18.73 7.84
CA THR A 55 -14.15 -18.53 6.45
C THR A 55 -15.32 -18.53 5.47
N GLU A 56 -15.18 -17.70 4.45
CA GLU A 56 -16.08 -17.62 3.29
C GLU A 56 -15.34 -17.89 1.99
N PRO A 57 -15.93 -18.65 1.05
CA PRO A 57 -15.36 -18.80 -0.28
C PRO A 57 -15.54 -17.53 -1.11
N LEU A 58 -14.46 -17.10 -1.77
CA LEU A 58 -14.55 -16.23 -2.93
C LEU A 58 -14.66 -17.11 -4.17
N VAL A 59 -15.75 -16.97 -4.90
CA VAL A 59 -16.01 -17.68 -6.16
C VAL A 59 -16.04 -16.69 -7.30
N ARG A 60 -15.51 -17.07 -8.46
CA ARG A 60 -15.63 -16.30 -9.70
C ARG A 60 -16.21 -17.17 -10.80
N PRO A 61 -17.04 -16.60 -11.69
CA PRO A 61 -17.51 -17.32 -12.86
C PRO A 61 -16.32 -17.62 -13.78
N ASP A 62 -16.20 -18.88 -14.19
CA ASP A 62 -15.20 -19.38 -15.13
C ASP A 62 -15.94 -19.98 -16.34
N ARG A 63 -15.43 -19.74 -17.55
CA ARG A 63 -16.04 -20.27 -18.79
C ARG A 63 -15.32 -21.53 -19.20
N ILE A 64 -16.02 -22.67 -19.11
CA ILE A 64 -15.55 -23.95 -19.60
C ILE A 64 -16.37 -24.28 -20.85
N GLY A 65 -15.81 -23.98 -22.02
CA GLY A 65 -16.51 -24.04 -23.30
C GLY A 65 -17.67 -23.03 -23.36
N LYS A 66 -18.90 -23.52 -23.56
CA LYS A 66 -20.12 -22.70 -23.58
C LYS A 66 -20.78 -22.52 -22.20
N ARG A 67 -20.32 -23.22 -21.15
CA ARG A 67 -20.92 -23.18 -19.81
C ARG A 67 -20.15 -22.23 -18.89
N VAL A 68 -20.89 -21.50 -18.05
CA VAL A 68 -20.33 -20.68 -16.97
C VAL A 68 -20.44 -21.48 -15.67
N VAL A 69 -19.32 -21.71 -15.00
CA VAL A 69 -19.25 -22.47 -13.74
C VAL A 69 -18.59 -21.59 -12.69
N ASN A 70 -19.14 -21.57 -11.47
CA ASN A 70 -18.52 -20.84 -10.36
C ASN A 70 -17.34 -21.62 -9.80
N LYS A 71 -16.12 -21.11 -9.97
CA LYS A 71 -14.89 -21.70 -9.46
C LYS A 71 -14.47 -21.00 -8.17
N LYS A 72 -14.12 -21.78 -7.15
CA LYS A 72 -13.52 -21.24 -5.91
C LYS A 72 -12.13 -20.70 -6.22
N VAL A 73 -11.93 -19.40 -5.97
CA VAL A 73 -10.67 -18.69 -6.19
C VAL A 73 -9.85 -18.61 -4.91
N ALA A 74 -10.52 -18.36 -3.79
CA ALA A 74 -9.86 -18.23 -2.49
C ALA A 74 -10.80 -18.56 -1.32
N ALA A 75 -10.21 -18.79 -0.15
CA ALA A 75 -10.89 -18.78 1.13
C ALA A 75 -10.50 -17.50 1.88
N ILE A 76 -11.49 -16.68 2.24
CA ILE A 76 -11.34 -15.44 2.99
C ILE A 76 -11.66 -15.75 4.45
N TYR A 77 -10.74 -15.45 5.35
CA TYR A 77 -10.85 -15.71 6.78
C TYR A 77 -11.14 -14.42 7.54
N TYR A 78 -11.85 -14.54 8.66
CA TYR A 78 -12.24 -13.44 9.52
C TYR A 78 -12.37 -13.89 10.97
N LEU A 79 -12.19 -12.98 11.93
CA LEU A 79 -12.41 -13.26 13.34
C LEU A 79 -13.90 -13.48 13.63
N THR A 80 -14.23 -14.49 14.42
CA THR A 80 -15.53 -14.59 15.07
C THR A 80 -15.59 -13.64 16.27
N LEU A 81 -16.76 -13.48 16.91
CA LEU A 81 -16.86 -12.71 18.17
C LEU A 81 -15.92 -13.26 19.25
N LYS A 82 -15.80 -14.59 19.35
CA LYS A 82 -14.85 -15.27 20.24
C LYS A 82 -13.40 -14.97 19.87
N GLY A 83 -13.09 -14.94 18.57
CA GLY A 83 -11.77 -14.54 18.07
C GLY A 83 -11.41 -13.10 18.44
N VAL A 84 -12.35 -12.17 18.29
CA VAL A 84 -12.16 -10.76 18.69
C VAL A 84 -11.87 -10.65 20.18
N ALA A 85 -12.69 -11.26 21.03
CA ALA A 85 -12.48 -11.26 22.47
C ALA A 85 -11.13 -11.86 22.88
N THR A 86 -10.74 -12.96 22.22
CA THR A 86 -9.45 -13.62 22.47
C THR A 86 -8.28 -12.73 22.04
N THR A 87 -8.40 -12.06 20.90
CA THR A 87 -7.36 -11.16 20.37
C THR A 87 -7.16 -9.97 21.31
N LYS A 88 -8.24 -9.26 21.66
CA LYS A 88 -8.19 -8.15 22.62
C LYS A 88 -7.53 -8.54 23.93
N LYS A 89 -7.98 -9.65 24.52
CA LYS A 89 -7.47 -10.12 25.82
C LYS A 89 -5.99 -10.53 25.77
N LEU A 90 -5.57 -11.23 24.72
CA LEU A 90 -4.25 -11.88 24.70
C LEU A 90 -3.15 -11.06 24.02
N ILE A 91 -3.50 -10.07 23.19
CA ILE A 91 -2.56 -9.28 22.40
C ILE A 91 -2.59 -7.81 22.84
N TYR A 92 -3.77 -7.23 23.01
CA TYR A 92 -3.92 -5.81 23.38
C TYR A 92 -4.14 -5.59 24.88
N GLU A 93 -4.26 -6.67 25.66
CA GLU A 93 -4.60 -6.65 27.10
C GLU A 93 -5.89 -5.86 27.41
N GLU A 94 -6.79 -5.77 26.43
CA GLU A 94 -8.05 -5.04 26.52
C GLU A 94 -9.22 -5.97 26.88
N GLN A 95 -10.18 -5.42 27.63
CA GLN A 95 -11.48 -6.07 27.84
C GLN A 95 -12.45 -5.73 26.70
N MET A 96 -13.48 -6.57 26.56
CA MET A 96 -14.59 -6.32 25.65
C MET A 96 -15.44 -5.17 26.20
N ASN A 97 -15.74 -4.18 25.36
CA ASN A 97 -16.57 -3.04 25.73
C ASN A 97 -18.03 -3.19 25.25
N GLY A 98 -18.39 -4.32 24.63
CA GLY A 98 -19.74 -4.65 24.19
C GLY A 98 -20.11 -4.04 22.82
N SER A 99 -19.25 -3.19 22.25
CA SER A 99 -19.43 -2.62 20.91
C SER A 99 -18.82 -3.48 19.80
N GLU A 100 -18.04 -4.51 20.16
CA GLU A 100 -17.34 -5.35 19.20
C GLU A 100 -18.31 -6.14 18.33
N ARG A 101 -18.13 -6.02 17.01
CA ARG A 101 -18.91 -6.77 16.02
C ARG A 101 -18.00 -7.63 15.17
N SER A 102 -18.37 -8.90 15.04
CA SER A 102 -17.82 -9.81 14.04
C SER A 102 -18.87 -9.98 12.95
N ARG A 103 -18.54 -9.59 11.71
CA ARG A 103 -19.43 -9.75 10.55
C ARG A 103 -18.78 -10.62 9.49
N LYS A 104 -19.60 -11.48 8.89
CA LYS A 104 -19.28 -12.18 7.64
C LYS A 104 -19.03 -11.15 6.53
N PRO A 105 -17.97 -11.29 5.70
CA PRO A 105 -17.73 -10.39 4.59
C PRO A 105 -18.78 -10.58 3.49
N ASN A 106 -19.26 -9.47 2.92
CA ASN A 106 -20.05 -9.47 1.69
C ASN A 106 -19.16 -9.68 0.45
N ASP A 107 -19.75 -9.77 -0.75
CA ASP A 107 -19.00 -10.06 -1.98
C ASP A 107 -17.93 -9.00 -2.31
N ASP A 108 -18.26 -7.72 -2.14
CA ASP A 108 -17.31 -6.62 -2.35
C ASP A 108 -16.15 -6.64 -1.33
N GLU A 109 -16.44 -6.98 -0.07
CA GLU A 109 -15.45 -7.13 0.99
C GLU A 109 -14.55 -8.34 0.73
N LYS A 110 -15.10 -9.46 0.22
CA LYS A 110 -14.30 -10.63 -0.17
C LYS A 110 -13.36 -10.31 -1.32
N GLU A 111 -13.83 -9.59 -2.34
CA GLU A 111 -13.00 -9.18 -3.46
C GLU A 111 -11.88 -8.21 -3.03
N ARG A 112 -12.21 -7.23 -2.16
CA ARG A 112 -11.21 -6.34 -1.58
C ARG A 112 -10.18 -7.10 -0.73
N ALA A 113 -10.64 -7.98 0.16
CA ALA A 113 -9.78 -8.81 0.99
C ALA A 113 -8.84 -9.68 0.15
N TYR A 114 -9.32 -10.21 -0.97
CA TYR A 114 -8.52 -10.97 -1.92
C TYR A 114 -7.39 -10.11 -2.51
N ARG A 115 -7.69 -8.88 -2.95
CA ARG A 115 -6.70 -7.94 -3.52
C ARG A 115 -5.69 -7.46 -2.49
N VAL A 116 -6.14 -7.04 -1.30
CA VAL A 116 -5.28 -6.69 -0.15
C VAL A 116 -4.33 -7.86 0.17
N SER A 117 -4.87 -9.07 0.22
CA SER A 117 -4.08 -10.25 0.49
C SER A 117 -3.08 -10.57 -0.64
N LEU A 118 -3.38 -10.29 -1.91
CA LEU A 118 -2.39 -10.49 -2.98
C LEU A 118 -1.23 -9.51 -2.83
N LEU A 119 -1.53 -8.27 -2.50
CA LEU A 119 -0.52 -7.24 -2.27
C LEU A 119 0.40 -7.61 -1.11
N MET A 120 -0.17 -7.91 0.06
CA MET A 120 0.59 -8.32 1.24
C MET A 120 1.37 -9.62 1.04
N GLU A 121 0.86 -10.55 0.23
CA GLU A 121 1.59 -11.80 -0.06
C GLU A 121 2.91 -11.55 -0.78
N ASN A 122 2.94 -10.57 -1.69
CA ASN A 122 4.09 -10.24 -2.53
C ASN A 122 5.02 -9.22 -1.86
N LEU A 123 4.53 -8.47 -0.88
CA LEU A 123 5.29 -7.49 -0.08
C LEU A 123 5.34 -7.92 1.40
N ILE A 124 5.53 -9.23 1.62
CA ILE A 124 5.40 -9.82 2.97
C ILE A 124 6.51 -9.34 3.92
N ASP A 125 7.69 -9.06 3.38
CA ASP A 125 8.81 -8.49 4.12
C ASP A 125 8.53 -7.06 4.61
N MET A 126 7.56 -6.38 4.00
CA MET A 126 7.10 -5.05 4.40
C MET A 126 5.82 -5.11 5.27
N TYR A 127 5.40 -6.31 5.73
CA TYR A 127 4.09 -6.52 6.35
C TYR A 127 3.81 -5.61 7.56
N ASP A 128 4.79 -5.43 8.45
CA ASP A 128 4.58 -4.77 9.75
C ASP A 128 4.12 -3.30 9.60
N SER A 129 4.56 -2.64 8.51
CA SER A 129 4.22 -1.26 8.17
C SER A 129 2.83 -1.10 7.54
N PHE A 130 2.14 -2.18 7.15
CA PHE A 130 0.78 -2.09 6.62
C PHE A 130 -0.25 -1.82 7.72
N GLY A 131 -0.86 -0.64 7.69
CA GLY A 131 -1.85 -0.18 8.64
C GLY A 131 -3.29 -0.63 8.37
N SER A 132 -4.14 -0.46 9.38
CA SER A 132 -5.60 -0.56 9.24
C SER A 132 -6.17 0.77 8.77
N PRO A 133 -6.98 0.82 7.70
CA PRO A 133 -7.69 2.04 7.31
C PRO A 133 -8.54 2.63 8.44
N THR A 134 -9.19 1.79 9.26
CA THR A 134 -10.01 2.27 10.39
C THR A 134 -9.17 2.94 11.46
N GLY A 135 -8.02 2.34 11.82
CA GLY A 135 -7.10 2.92 12.79
C GLY A 135 -6.52 4.24 12.30
N PHE A 136 -6.05 4.28 11.05
CA PHE A 136 -5.51 5.49 10.43
C PHE A 136 -6.53 6.64 10.41
N LYS A 137 -7.78 6.35 10.00
CA LYS A 137 -8.85 7.36 9.97
C LYS A 137 -9.17 7.91 11.35
N ALA A 138 -9.23 7.07 12.37
CA ALA A 138 -9.47 7.50 13.74
C ALA A 138 -8.38 8.47 14.22
N LEU A 139 -7.11 8.14 13.98
CA LEU A 139 -5.95 8.98 14.34
C LEU A 139 -5.96 10.33 13.61
N GLN A 140 -6.31 10.33 12.33
CA GLN A 140 -6.31 11.53 11.49
C GLN A 140 -7.64 12.30 11.51
N GLY A 141 -8.60 11.91 12.37
CA GLY A 141 -9.93 12.52 12.45
C GLY A 141 -10.76 12.41 11.16
N ILE A 142 -10.45 11.45 10.29
CA ILE A 142 -11.11 11.25 8.99
C ILE A 142 -12.41 10.47 9.20
N PRO A 143 -13.54 10.90 8.59
CA PRO A 143 -14.77 10.13 8.66
C PRO A 143 -14.64 8.72 8.08
N ASN A 144 -15.22 7.74 8.78
CA ASN A 144 -15.13 6.32 8.40
C ASN A 144 -15.71 6.01 7.02
N PHE A 145 -16.66 6.81 6.53
CA PHE A 145 -17.31 6.63 5.23
C PHE A 145 -16.41 6.92 4.01
N ILE A 146 -15.32 7.67 4.19
CA ILE A 146 -14.37 7.95 3.10
C ILE A 146 -13.72 6.64 2.70
N ALA A 147 -13.73 6.26 1.43
CA ALA A 147 -13.16 4.98 1.04
C ALA A 147 -11.65 4.98 1.25
N MET A 148 -11.11 3.84 1.70
CA MET A 148 -9.68 3.59 1.84
C MET A 148 -9.55 2.07 2.00
N ASP A 149 -8.69 1.45 1.20
CA ASP A 149 -8.60 -0.01 1.18
C ASP A 149 -7.43 -0.53 2.01
N LEU A 150 -6.30 0.18 1.99
CA LEU A 150 -5.12 -0.16 2.77
C LEU A 150 -4.26 1.09 3.05
N VAL A 151 -3.41 1.03 4.07
CA VAL A 151 -2.46 2.10 4.44
C VAL A 151 -1.08 1.49 4.59
N TYR A 152 -0.05 2.20 4.18
CA TYR A 152 1.35 1.84 4.41
C TYR A 152 2.15 3.09 4.79
N GLY A 153 2.56 3.21 6.06
CA GLY A 153 3.12 4.48 6.56
C GLY A 153 2.21 5.67 6.23
N ASN A 154 2.72 6.63 5.45
CA ASN A 154 1.97 7.80 4.96
C ASN A 154 1.32 7.61 3.57
N ASN A 155 1.40 6.41 3.00
CA ASN A 155 0.81 6.08 1.71
C ASN A 155 -0.61 5.51 1.88
N LEU A 156 -1.57 6.11 1.19
CA LEU A 156 -2.94 5.62 1.09
C LEU A 156 -3.14 4.80 -0.17
N ILE A 157 -3.63 3.58 -0.03
CA ILE A 157 -3.78 2.64 -1.13
C ILE A 157 -5.27 2.42 -1.43
N PHE A 158 -5.63 2.63 -2.69
CA PHE A 158 -6.98 2.50 -3.23
C PHE A 158 -7.00 1.44 -4.33
N PHE A 159 -7.91 0.50 -4.24
CA PHE A 159 -8.13 -0.48 -5.30
C PHE A 159 -9.16 0.05 -6.30
N GLY A 160 -8.69 0.43 -7.48
CA GLY A 160 -9.53 0.88 -8.59
C GLY A 160 -10.65 -0.14 -8.87
N LYS A 161 -11.91 0.31 -8.75
CA LYS A 161 -13.09 -0.51 -9.02
C LYS A 161 -13.61 -0.26 -10.42
N SER A 162 -14.22 -1.28 -11.00
CA SER A 162 -15.02 -1.13 -12.22
C SER A 162 -16.38 -0.56 -11.86
N GLY A 163 -16.78 0.52 -12.53
CA GLY A 163 -18.12 1.08 -12.42
C GLY A 163 -18.23 2.44 -13.09
N PRO A 164 -19.46 2.89 -13.43
CA PRO A 164 -19.68 4.23 -13.92
C PRO A 164 -19.19 5.24 -12.88
N ASN A 165 -18.44 6.25 -13.31
CA ASN A 165 -17.90 7.34 -12.48
C ASN A 165 -16.94 6.93 -11.34
N MET A 166 -16.49 5.67 -11.28
CA MET A 166 -15.58 5.22 -10.22
C MET A 166 -14.20 5.90 -10.29
N LYS A 167 -13.73 6.25 -11.49
CA LYS A 167 -12.48 7.01 -11.66
C LYS A 167 -12.58 8.37 -11.00
N GLN A 168 -13.61 9.13 -11.38
CA GLN A 168 -13.91 10.43 -10.79
C GLN A 168 -14.00 10.35 -9.27
N LYS A 169 -14.80 9.40 -8.76
CA LYS A 169 -14.99 9.24 -7.31
C LYS A 169 -13.67 9.00 -6.58
N ILE A 170 -12.85 8.07 -7.06
CA ILE A 170 -11.56 7.75 -6.42
C ILE A 170 -10.61 8.95 -6.50
N THR A 171 -10.50 9.60 -7.67
CA THR A 171 -9.64 10.77 -7.84
C THR A 171 -10.08 11.92 -6.92
N THR A 172 -11.38 12.22 -6.84
CA THR A 172 -11.93 13.25 -5.95
C THR A 172 -11.67 12.91 -4.47
N GLU A 173 -11.84 11.65 -4.06
CA GLU A 173 -11.53 11.21 -2.70
C GLU A 173 -10.04 11.36 -2.39
N CYS A 174 -9.16 11.02 -3.34
CA CYS A 174 -7.72 11.21 -3.19
C CYS A 174 -7.36 12.69 -3.02
N HIS A 175 -7.93 13.58 -3.86
CA HIS A 175 -7.65 15.01 -3.79
C HIS A 175 -8.12 15.61 -2.46
N ALA A 176 -9.34 15.29 -2.03
CA ALA A 176 -9.87 15.76 -0.75
C ALA A 176 -9.01 15.31 0.44
N LEU A 177 -8.45 14.09 0.38
CA LEU A 177 -7.55 13.59 1.42
C LEU A 177 -6.17 14.25 1.38
N GLN A 178 -5.63 14.51 0.20
CA GLN A 178 -4.35 15.21 0.03
C GLN A 178 -4.41 16.67 0.48
N GLU A 179 -5.55 17.35 0.26
CA GLU A 179 -5.77 18.71 0.76
C GLU A 179 -5.91 18.75 2.28
N ARG A 180 -6.58 17.75 2.86
CA ARG A 180 -6.82 17.68 4.30
C ARG A 180 -5.58 17.26 5.08
N ILE A 181 -4.81 16.34 4.54
CA ILE A 181 -3.65 15.76 5.21
C ILE A 181 -2.46 16.00 4.29
N ASN A 182 -1.78 17.10 4.58
CA ASN A 182 -0.63 17.54 3.82
C ASN A 182 0.42 16.41 3.73
N ALA A 183 1.11 16.31 2.59
CA ALA A 183 2.15 15.31 2.32
C ALA A 183 1.69 13.82 2.30
N ILE A 184 0.40 13.53 2.13
CA ILE A 184 -0.05 12.16 1.85
C ILE A 184 0.17 11.77 0.38
N ASN A 185 0.81 10.62 0.18
CA ASN A 185 0.90 9.96 -1.11
C ASN A 185 -0.32 9.05 -1.33
N THR A 186 -0.94 9.15 -2.50
CA THR A 186 -2.08 8.30 -2.87
C THR A 186 -1.70 7.36 -4.01
N LEU A 187 -1.91 6.06 -3.80
CA LEU A 187 -1.62 5.00 -4.75
C LEU A 187 -2.92 4.32 -5.17
N ILE A 188 -3.25 4.41 -6.46
CA ILE A 188 -4.41 3.79 -7.07
C ILE A 188 -3.95 2.52 -7.82
N LEU A 189 -4.41 1.36 -7.36
CA LEU A 189 -4.09 0.06 -7.92
C LEU A 189 -5.23 -0.46 -8.79
N THR A 190 -5.00 -0.59 -10.09
CA THR A 190 -5.98 -1.11 -11.05
C THR A 190 -5.83 -2.62 -11.23
N ALA A 191 -6.88 -3.28 -11.73
CA ALA A 191 -6.84 -4.74 -11.87
C ALA A 191 -5.88 -5.23 -12.97
N ASP A 192 -5.64 -4.40 -13.98
CA ASP A 192 -4.85 -4.69 -15.18
C ASP A 192 -4.35 -3.38 -15.83
N GLU A 193 -3.44 -3.53 -16.80
CA GLU A 193 -2.79 -2.43 -17.51
C GLU A 193 -3.74 -1.61 -18.38
N ARG A 194 -4.78 -2.25 -18.95
CA ARG A 194 -5.80 -1.54 -19.73
C ARG A 194 -6.58 -0.58 -18.85
N ARG A 195 -6.96 -1.02 -17.65
CA ARG A 195 -7.61 -0.17 -16.64
C ARG A 195 -6.66 0.90 -16.12
N ARG A 196 -5.38 0.59 -15.95
CA ARG A 196 -4.34 1.56 -15.57
C ARG A 196 -4.31 2.71 -16.58
N THR A 197 -4.10 2.39 -17.86
CA THR A 197 -4.06 3.37 -18.97
C THR A 197 -5.32 4.25 -18.95
N ASN A 198 -6.50 3.64 -18.86
CA ASN A 198 -7.77 4.35 -18.78
C ASN A 198 -7.90 5.29 -17.56
N PHE A 199 -7.29 4.94 -16.41
CA PHE A 199 -7.28 5.79 -15.21
C PHE A 199 -6.29 6.95 -15.37
N VAL A 200 -5.11 6.68 -15.95
CA VAL A 200 -4.10 7.69 -16.28
C VAL A 200 -4.68 8.73 -17.24
N ASP A 201 -5.29 8.29 -18.34
CA ASP A 201 -5.96 9.18 -19.31
C ASP A 201 -6.93 10.14 -18.61
N TYR A 202 -7.80 9.57 -17.78
CA TYR A 202 -8.78 10.33 -17.03
C TYR A 202 -8.12 11.36 -16.09
N SER A 203 -7.11 10.95 -15.31
CA SER A 203 -6.39 11.83 -14.39
C SER A 203 -5.62 12.94 -15.12
N ILE A 204 -5.03 12.66 -16.29
CA ILE A 204 -4.35 13.69 -17.10
C ILE A 204 -5.37 14.71 -17.63
N GLU A 205 -6.47 14.25 -18.22
CA GLU A 205 -7.54 15.10 -18.76
C GLU A 205 -8.18 16.00 -17.69
N HIS A 206 -8.33 15.50 -16.46
CA HIS A 206 -9.04 16.16 -15.37
C HIS A 206 -8.10 16.82 -14.34
N TYR A 207 -6.88 17.19 -14.75
CA TYR A 207 -5.93 17.94 -13.92
C TYR A 207 -5.59 17.26 -12.59
N GLY A 208 -5.48 15.93 -12.60
CA GLY A 208 -5.01 15.12 -11.48
C GLY A 208 -3.75 15.69 -10.80
N GLN A 209 -3.59 15.39 -9.52
CA GLN A 209 -2.57 15.99 -8.68
C GLN A 209 -1.34 15.08 -8.63
N THR A 210 -1.09 14.48 -7.47
CA THR A 210 0.08 13.66 -7.17
C THR A 210 -0.29 12.19 -7.01
N GLU A 211 -1.55 11.81 -7.29
CA GLU A 211 -1.95 10.42 -7.29
C GLU A 211 -1.12 9.60 -8.27
N ARG A 212 -0.70 8.41 -7.83
CA ARG A 212 0.09 7.47 -8.62
C ARG A 212 -0.77 6.26 -8.96
N ILE A 213 -0.74 5.84 -10.22
CA ILE A 213 -1.65 4.84 -10.78
C ILE A 213 -0.83 3.68 -11.33
N LEU A 214 -0.91 2.52 -10.67
CA LEU A 214 -0.21 1.31 -11.06
C LEU A 214 -1.18 0.15 -11.26
N ALA A 215 -0.76 -0.84 -12.05
CA ALA A 215 -1.44 -2.12 -12.09
C ALA A 215 -1.13 -2.86 -10.78
N GLN A 216 -2.10 -3.56 -10.21
CA GLN A 216 -1.97 -4.24 -8.92
C GLN A 216 -0.93 -5.38 -8.93
N ASP A 217 -0.53 -5.85 -10.10
CA ASP A 217 0.50 -6.87 -10.32
C ASP A 217 1.89 -6.26 -10.58
N ASP A 218 2.02 -4.94 -10.64
CA ASP A 218 3.32 -4.24 -10.70
C ASP A 218 3.94 -4.11 -9.31
N TYR A 219 4.25 -5.25 -8.68
CA TYR A 219 4.79 -5.27 -7.32
C TYR A 219 6.11 -4.52 -7.17
N MET A 220 6.91 -4.41 -8.25
CA MET A 220 8.16 -3.65 -8.22
C MET A 220 7.91 -2.15 -8.17
N GLY A 221 7.04 -1.63 -9.04
CA GLY A 221 6.64 -0.22 -8.98
C GLY A 221 5.95 0.11 -7.65
N ILE A 222 5.11 -0.79 -7.14
CA ILE A 222 4.45 -0.60 -5.84
C ILE A 222 5.51 -0.57 -4.73
N ARG A 223 6.45 -1.52 -4.70
CA ARG A 223 7.52 -1.56 -3.70
C ARG A 223 8.32 -0.27 -3.70
N TYR A 224 8.73 0.20 -4.88
CA TYR A 224 9.47 1.46 -5.05
C TYR A 224 8.74 2.65 -4.42
N LEU A 225 7.41 2.74 -4.62
CA LEU A 225 6.62 3.84 -4.08
C LEU A 225 6.35 3.74 -2.57
N LEU A 226 6.32 2.54 -2.02
CA LEU A 226 6.01 2.33 -0.60
C LEU A 226 7.26 2.44 0.28
N ASP A 227 8.42 2.07 -0.23
CA ASP A 227 9.67 2.04 0.51
C ASP A 227 10.36 3.42 0.52
N SER A 228 10.32 4.09 1.66
CA SER A 228 10.90 5.44 1.86
C SER A 228 12.42 5.46 1.85
N ASN A 229 13.08 4.31 1.97
CA ASN A 229 14.54 4.20 2.06
C ASN A 229 15.23 4.11 0.70
N GLN A 230 14.46 4.15 -0.40
CA GLN A 230 15.00 4.05 -1.74
C GLN A 230 15.52 5.41 -2.20
N ASP A 231 16.80 5.66 -1.96
CA ASP A 231 17.47 6.78 -2.60
C ASP A 231 17.64 6.48 -4.09
N PHE A 232 16.92 7.22 -4.93
CA PHE A 232 17.04 7.12 -6.37
C PHE A 232 18.47 7.43 -6.84
N LYS A 233 19.30 8.12 -6.05
CA LYS A 233 20.71 8.38 -6.37
C LYS A 233 21.51 7.08 -6.50
N ASN A 234 21.17 6.03 -5.75
CA ASN A 234 21.82 4.73 -5.86
C ASN A 234 21.65 4.13 -7.27
N LEU A 235 20.56 4.46 -7.97
CA LEU A 235 20.37 4.09 -9.38
C LEU A 235 21.48 4.62 -10.28
N PHE A 236 21.85 5.88 -10.08
CA PHE A 236 22.85 6.58 -10.88
C PHE A 236 24.25 6.09 -10.51
N VAL A 237 24.54 5.94 -9.22
CA VAL A 237 25.81 5.38 -8.72
C VAL A 237 26.06 3.97 -9.28
N ASN A 238 25.05 3.08 -9.25
CA ASN A 238 25.18 1.71 -9.78
C ASN A 238 25.41 1.66 -11.29
N LYS A 239 25.06 2.74 -12.01
CA LYS A 239 25.32 2.90 -13.44
C LYS A 239 26.62 3.62 -13.74
N GLU A 240 27.44 3.87 -12.72
CA GLU A 240 28.68 4.64 -12.81
C GLU A 240 28.45 6.08 -13.32
N ILE A 241 27.24 6.60 -13.12
CA ILE A 241 26.85 7.98 -13.49
C ILE A 241 27.17 8.91 -12.33
N GLN A 242 27.91 9.99 -12.59
CA GLN A 242 28.21 10.98 -11.57
C GLN A 242 27.00 11.86 -11.34
N ILE A 243 26.54 11.95 -10.09
CA ILE A 243 25.41 12.76 -9.68
C ILE A 243 25.79 13.67 -8.52
N GLU A 244 25.52 14.95 -8.67
CA GLU A 244 25.68 15.97 -7.63
C GLU A 244 24.34 16.70 -7.46
N GLU A 245 23.86 16.80 -6.22
CA GLU A 245 22.69 17.62 -5.89
C GLU A 245 23.14 19.05 -5.58
N LEU A 246 22.48 20.02 -6.21
CA LEU A 246 22.79 21.43 -6.00
C LEU A 246 22.16 21.93 -4.71
N GLU A 247 22.93 22.67 -3.89
CA GLU A 247 22.41 23.29 -2.65
C GLU A 247 21.19 24.20 -2.91
N LYS A 248 21.16 24.84 -4.08
CA LYS A 248 20.05 25.65 -4.56
C LYS A 248 19.84 25.42 -6.06
N PRO A 249 18.60 25.53 -6.56
CA PRO A 249 18.35 25.36 -7.98
C PRO A 249 19.14 26.38 -8.81
N TYR A 250 19.83 25.91 -9.85
CA TYR A 250 20.57 26.75 -10.80
C TYR A 250 19.98 26.56 -12.19
N ASP A 251 19.59 27.65 -12.83
CA ASP A 251 18.84 27.65 -14.10
C ASP A 251 17.62 26.71 -14.10
N GLY A 252 16.94 26.61 -12.94
CA GLY A 252 15.79 25.72 -12.76
C GLY A 252 16.13 24.22 -12.67
N CYS A 253 17.41 23.85 -12.68
CA CYS A 253 17.91 22.50 -12.46
C CYS A 253 18.32 22.29 -11.00
N TYR A 254 18.14 21.07 -10.50
CA TYR A 254 18.45 20.69 -9.11
C TYR A 254 19.69 19.77 -9.02
N TYR A 255 20.18 19.27 -10.15
CA TYR A 255 21.27 18.30 -10.20
C TYR A 255 22.29 18.66 -11.28
N ILE A 256 23.53 18.21 -11.09
CA ILE A 256 24.52 18.04 -12.14
C ILE A 256 24.70 16.53 -12.34
N ILE A 257 24.52 16.06 -13.58
CA ILE A 257 24.65 14.65 -13.94
C ILE A 257 25.61 14.54 -15.10
N ASP A 258 26.72 13.82 -14.90
CA ASP A 258 27.84 13.74 -15.84
C ASP A 258 28.32 15.12 -16.35
N GLY A 259 28.34 16.11 -15.45
CA GLY A 259 28.78 17.48 -15.74
C GLY A 259 27.72 18.39 -16.40
N GLU A 260 26.52 17.88 -16.69
CA GLU A 260 25.42 18.66 -17.27
C GLU A 260 24.33 19.00 -16.24
N LEU A 261 23.79 20.22 -16.31
CA LEU A 261 22.64 20.62 -15.51
C LEU A 261 21.40 19.80 -15.90
N ALA A 262 20.78 19.18 -14.91
CA ALA A 262 19.70 18.24 -15.14
C ALA A 262 18.62 18.26 -14.05
N ASN A 263 17.47 17.70 -14.42
CA ASN A 263 16.36 17.42 -13.51
C ASN A 263 16.01 15.93 -13.51
N ILE A 264 15.75 15.38 -12.33
CA ILE A 264 15.23 14.02 -12.17
C ILE A 264 13.77 14.12 -11.75
N TYR A 265 12.89 13.44 -12.48
CA TYR A 265 11.48 13.33 -12.15
C TYR A 265 11.08 11.88 -11.96
N ASP A 266 10.58 11.60 -10.76
CA ASP A 266 9.89 10.35 -10.48
C ASP A 266 8.49 10.39 -11.10
N VAL A 267 8.33 9.67 -12.21
CA VAL A 267 7.07 9.52 -12.93
C VAL A 267 6.47 8.13 -12.76
N VAL A 268 6.91 7.37 -11.74
CA VAL A 268 6.36 6.05 -11.41
C VAL A 268 4.88 6.18 -11.03
N GLY A 269 4.02 5.46 -11.72
CA GLY A 269 2.57 5.58 -11.61
C GLY A 269 1.97 6.81 -12.33
N MET A 270 2.73 7.48 -13.20
CA MET A 270 2.28 8.60 -14.03
C MET A 270 1.55 9.75 -13.29
N PRO A 271 2.14 10.33 -12.23
CA PRO A 271 1.56 11.45 -11.50
C PRO A 271 1.37 12.69 -12.41
N PRO A 272 0.13 13.15 -12.67
CA PRO A 272 -0.13 14.18 -13.70
C PRO A 272 0.49 15.55 -13.40
N LYS A 273 0.57 15.95 -12.12
CA LYS A 273 1.25 17.21 -11.74
C LYS A 273 2.73 17.18 -12.09
N ILE A 274 3.41 16.04 -11.90
CA ILE A 274 4.83 15.90 -12.22
C ILE A 274 5.01 15.89 -13.74
N LEU A 275 4.20 15.12 -14.48
CA LEU A 275 4.25 15.08 -15.95
C LEU A 275 4.08 16.47 -16.59
N ARG A 276 3.22 17.32 -16.03
CA ARG A 276 3.09 18.72 -16.47
C ARG A 276 4.31 19.59 -16.15
N ARG A 277 5.04 19.31 -15.07
CA ARG A 277 6.31 20.01 -14.75
C ARG A 277 7.39 19.61 -15.74
N VAL A 278 7.49 18.33 -16.09
CA VAL A 278 8.43 17.83 -17.11
C VAL A 278 8.32 18.64 -18.41
N LYS A 279 7.09 18.85 -18.92
CA LYS A 279 6.84 19.62 -20.15
C LYS A 279 7.32 21.07 -20.14
N ARG A 280 7.50 21.66 -18.97
CA ARG A 280 7.91 23.06 -18.79
C ARG A 280 9.40 23.20 -18.48
N THR A 281 10.10 22.08 -18.39
CA THR A 281 11.50 22.04 -17.99
C THR A 281 12.38 22.17 -19.21
N ASN A 282 13.38 23.06 -19.12
CA ASN A 282 14.44 23.17 -20.11
C ASN A 282 15.66 22.36 -19.64
N GLY A 283 16.49 21.92 -20.58
CA GLY A 283 17.72 21.17 -20.29
C GLY A 283 17.53 19.66 -20.22
N LYS A 284 18.52 18.97 -19.64
CA LYS A 284 18.56 17.51 -19.54
C LYS A 284 17.56 17.02 -18.48
N VAL A 285 16.78 16.00 -18.83
CA VAL A 285 15.71 15.46 -17.99
C VAL A 285 15.86 13.95 -17.89
N TYR A 286 15.82 13.45 -16.66
CA TYR A 286 15.80 12.03 -16.35
C TYR A 286 14.45 11.65 -15.76
N LEU A 287 13.77 10.68 -16.39
CA LEU A 287 12.45 10.21 -15.97
C LEU A 287 12.56 8.80 -15.38
N LEU A 288 12.08 8.62 -14.16
CA LEU A 288 12.04 7.31 -13.51
C LEU A 288 10.67 6.64 -13.73
N VAL A 289 10.67 5.43 -14.27
CA VAL A 289 9.49 4.59 -14.51
C VAL A 289 9.66 3.22 -13.86
N SER A 290 8.57 2.56 -13.48
CA SER A 290 8.62 1.27 -12.78
C SER A 290 9.23 0.17 -13.64
N ASN A 291 8.82 0.07 -14.90
CA ASN A 291 9.19 -1.01 -15.81
C ASN A 291 8.97 -0.61 -17.29
N ASP A 292 9.40 -1.48 -18.21
CA ASP A 292 9.21 -1.32 -19.66
C ASP A 292 7.75 -1.11 -20.09
N LYS A 293 6.77 -1.71 -19.39
CA LYS A 293 5.35 -1.48 -19.73
C LYS A 293 4.96 -0.04 -19.42
N GLU A 294 5.37 0.49 -18.26
CA GLU A 294 5.14 1.89 -17.92
C GLU A 294 5.85 2.83 -18.90
N ARG A 295 7.10 2.53 -19.30
CA ARG A 295 7.82 3.30 -20.34
C ARG A 295 7.04 3.36 -21.66
N LYS A 296 6.53 2.22 -22.14
CA LYS A 296 5.73 2.16 -23.37
C LYS A 296 4.46 2.99 -23.26
N THR A 297 3.78 2.93 -22.12
CA THR A 297 2.61 3.78 -21.87
C THR A 297 3.01 5.26 -21.83
N LEU A 298 4.19 5.60 -21.29
CA LEU A 298 4.67 6.99 -21.22
C LEU A 298 4.86 7.56 -22.63
N TYR A 299 5.56 6.83 -23.51
CA TYR A 299 5.75 7.24 -24.90
C TYR A 299 4.47 7.27 -25.72
N LYS A 300 3.46 6.48 -25.35
CA LYS A 300 2.14 6.58 -25.98
C LYS A 300 1.46 7.92 -25.67
N HIS A 301 1.56 8.42 -24.43
CA HIS A 301 0.96 9.69 -24.04
C HIS A 301 1.83 10.90 -24.41
N TYR A 302 3.14 10.70 -24.46
CA TYR A 302 4.15 11.71 -24.75
C TYR A 302 5.14 11.19 -25.80
N PRO A 303 4.72 11.04 -27.08
CA PRO A 303 5.59 10.56 -28.14
C PRO A 303 6.84 11.43 -28.31
N GLU A 304 6.73 12.72 -28.01
CA GLU A 304 7.83 13.68 -28.05
C GLU A 304 9.00 13.32 -27.12
N TYR A 305 8.80 12.44 -26.12
CA TYR A 305 9.86 12.00 -25.21
C TYR A 305 10.71 10.87 -25.77
N GLN A 306 10.24 10.17 -26.80
CA GLN A 306 10.96 9.02 -27.35
C GLN A 306 12.15 9.44 -28.20
N ASP A 307 12.00 10.52 -28.97
CA ASP A 307 12.99 10.98 -29.93
C ASP A 307 13.77 12.22 -29.43
N ASN A 308 13.60 12.60 -28.16
CA ASN A 308 14.24 13.77 -27.57
C ASN A 308 15.52 13.38 -26.83
N GLU A 309 16.67 13.74 -27.38
CA GLU A 309 18.00 13.47 -26.80
C GLU A 309 18.21 14.08 -25.41
N ASN A 310 17.43 15.10 -25.06
CA ASN A 310 17.47 15.72 -23.73
C ASN A 310 16.67 14.94 -22.69
N ILE A 311 15.89 13.92 -23.07
CA ILE A 311 15.06 13.13 -22.16
C ILE A 311 15.59 11.69 -22.11
N VAL A 312 15.99 11.25 -20.93
CA VAL A 312 16.46 9.89 -20.66
C VAL A 312 15.47 9.22 -19.72
N VAL A 313 15.03 8.00 -20.05
CA VAL A 313 14.04 7.26 -19.24
C VAL A 313 14.70 6.03 -18.60
N TYR A 314 14.69 5.95 -17.27
CA TYR A 314 15.23 4.83 -16.50
C TYR A 314 14.14 3.97 -15.86
N GLU A 315 14.35 2.65 -15.93
CA GLU A 315 13.47 1.65 -15.29
C GLU A 315 13.98 1.27 -13.91
N VAL A 316 13.26 1.66 -12.84
CA VAL A 316 13.68 1.38 -11.45
C VAL A 316 13.45 -0.07 -11.03
N GLY A 317 12.43 -0.74 -11.57
CA GLY A 317 12.09 -2.12 -11.19
C GLY A 317 13.14 -3.15 -11.58
N ARG A 318 13.94 -2.90 -12.62
CA ARG A 318 15.04 -3.78 -13.03
C ARG A 318 16.17 -3.79 -11.99
N GLU A 319 16.35 -2.68 -11.29
CA GLU A 319 17.48 -2.45 -10.39
C GLU A 319 17.18 -3.03 -9.00
N ILE A 320 15.92 -2.94 -8.56
CA ILE A 320 15.41 -3.67 -7.38
C ILE A 320 15.64 -5.18 -7.53
N LEU A 321 15.50 -5.73 -8.74
CA LEU A 321 15.72 -7.16 -9.02
C LEU A 321 17.21 -7.55 -9.06
N LEU A 322 18.06 -6.69 -9.61
CA LEU A 322 19.49 -6.97 -9.77
C LEU A 322 20.26 -6.79 -8.47
N ASN A 323 19.78 -5.92 -7.59
CA ASN A 323 20.44 -5.61 -6.33
C ASN A 323 19.40 -5.48 -5.20
N PRO A 324 18.86 -6.60 -4.67
CA PRO A 324 17.93 -6.55 -3.55
C PRO A 324 18.53 -5.91 -2.28
N ASN A 325 19.87 -5.81 -2.22
CA ASN A 325 20.62 -5.20 -1.11
C ASN A 325 21.19 -3.79 -1.42
N THR A 326 21.08 -3.22 -2.63
CA THR A 326 21.54 -1.82 -2.87
C THR A 326 20.65 -0.76 -2.24
N PHE A 327 19.53 -1.19 -1.64
CA PHE A 327 18.57 -0.32 -1.00
C PHE A 327 18.41 -0.63 0.50
N THR A 328 19.30 -1.44 1.08
CA THR A 328 19.38 -1.69 2.53
C THR A 328 20.33 -0.72 3.23
N LEU A 329 19.74 0.13 4.06
CA LEU A 329 20.24 0.81 5.27
C LEU A 329 21.51 1.66 5.16
N ILE A 330 21.30 2.98 5.07
CA ILE A 330 22.00 3.87 6.01
C ILE A 330 21.21 3.75 7.32
N GLU A 331 21.79 3.09 8.33
CA GLU A 331 21.32 3.23 9.71
C GLU A 331 21.70 4.65 10.18
N GLU A 332 20.89 5.64 9.80
CA GLU A 332 20.79 6.81 10.67
C GLU A 332 19.92 6.38 11.86
N PRO A 333 20.38 6.59 13.11
CA PRO A 333 19.58 6.25 14.27
C PRO A 333 18.27 7.04 14.16
N LEU A 334 17.15 6.32 14.02
CA LEU A 334 15.83 6.87 14.22
C LEU A 334 15.80 7.48 15.63
N GLN A 335 16.05 8.78 15.74
CA GLN A 335 15.54 9.60 16.83
C GLN A 335 14.02 9.64 16.70
N GLY A 336 13.37 8.52 17.02
CA GLY A 336 11.93 8.32 16.80
C GLY A 336 11.26 7.47 17.87
N ASP A 337 12.02 6.77 18.72
CA ASP A 337 11.46 5.90 19.76
C ASP A 337 10.66 6.67 20.84
N ASP A 338 10.82 7.99 20.94
CA ASP A 338 10.08 8.82 21.89
C ASP A 338 8.78 9.43 21.34
N GLN A 339 8.47 9.34 20.04
CA GLN A 339 7.24 9.94 19.51
C GLN A 339 5.97 9.17 19.92
N TRP A 340 6.07 7.84 20.06
CA TRP A 340 4.97 7.00 20.51
C TRP A 340 4.75 7.10 22.03
N ALA A 341 5.83 7.23 22.79
CA ALA A 341 5.77 7.43 24.25
C ALA A 341 5.11 8.77 24.59
N ASN A 342 5.51 9.86 23.92
CA ASN A 342 4.94 11.19 24.14
C ASN A 342 3.47 11.29 23.68
N ALA A 343 3.11 10.67 22.55
CA ALA A 343 1.72 10.65 22.08
C ALA A 343 0.78 9.85 23.03
N LEU A 344 1.27 8.77 23.64
CA LEU A 344 0.55 8.03 24.68
C LEU A 344 0.47 8.82 26.00
N GLN A 345 1.51 9.56 26.35
CA GLN A 345 1.55 10.39 27.55
C GLN A 345 0.58 11.57 27.44
N ASP A 346 0.53 12.24 26.28
CA ASP A 346 -0.43 13.31 26.00
C ASP A 346 -1.88 12.81 25.96
N PHE A 347 -2.12 11.61 25.41
CA PHE A 347 -3.44 10.98 25.44
C PHE A 347 -3.88 10.57 26.86
N ALA A 348 -2.97 10.08 27.69
CA ALA A 348 -3.24 9.78 29.09
C ALA A 348 -3.52 11.06 29.89
N TYR A 349 -2.73 12.11 29.68
CA TYR A 349 -2.84 13.38 30.40
C TYR A 349 -4.14 14.15 30.09
N GLN A 350 -4.61 14.07 28.84
CA GLN A 350 -5.89 14.68 28.43
C GLN A 350 -7.11 13.94 28.97
N ASN A 351 -7.01 12.62 29.19
CA ASN A 351 -8.12 11.81 29.70
C ASN A 351 -8.19 11.71 31.23
N THR A 352 -7.13 12.11 31.95
CA THR A 352 -7.15 12.17 33.43
C THR A 352 -7.63 13.51 34.00
N ARG A 353 -7.81 14.55 33.18
CA ARG A 353 -8.32 15.88 33.62
C ARG A 353 -9.84 16.05 33.46
N GLY A 354 -10.57 14.97 33.21
CA GLY A 354 -12.03 14.99 33.07
C GLY A 354 -12.82 15.00 34.38
N ASP A 355 -12.21 14.62 35.50
CA ASP A 355 -12.87 14.58 36.81
C ASP A 355 -12.06 15.39 37.83
N ASP A 356 -12.27 16.70 37.83
CA ASP A 356 -12.33 17.50 39.07
C ASP A 356 -12.89 18.89 38.73
N VAL A 357 -14.21 19.02 38.89
CA VAL A 357 -14.89 20.31 38.97
C VAL A 357 -15.23 20.56 40.43
N SER A 358 -14.94 21.78 40.89
CA SER A 358 -15.45 22.50 42.06
C SER A 358 -14.95 22.14 43.46
N LEU A 359 -14.12 23.03 44.03
CA LEU A 359 -14.60 24.11 44.91
C LEU A 359 -13.75 25.37 44.73
#